data_AF-A0A850MDE5-F1
#
_entry.id   AF-A0A850MDE5-F1
#
_cell.length_a   1.000
_cell.length_b   1.000
_cell.length_c   1.000
_cell.angle_alpha   90.00
_cell.angle_beta   90.00
_cell.angle_gamma   90.00
#
_symmetry.space_group_name_H-M   'P 1'
#
loop_
_entity.id
_entity.type
_entity.pdbx_description
1 polymer ?
#
loop_
_entity_poly.entity_id
_entity_poly.type
_entity_poly.pdbx_seq_one_letter_code
_entity_poly.pdbx_strand_id
1 'polypeptide(L)'
;MEHKCGLSTENPIDGRMVSNHKEAFYFWRELIESNAITEQFEVVHVDAHSDLSYGWHNLYWIYLLGELLHKPIEERMYDKKIPKKMNCANYLAFAVACRWINKITFVTHAQWKDDLTIYFFRDSNPSTGYLELPGYKIDDIENRKFHRIYKTINPLFTEPPIPFITIPHEQYKNNKPFSFITFSTSPPFTPPTADPLVEIIESYINPI
;
A
#
# COMPACT_ATOMS: atom_id res chain seq x y z
N MET A 1 -0.58 15.72 -13.92
CA MET A 1 0.41 14.63 -13.89
C MET A 1 1.77 15.09 -14.39
N GLU A 2 1.88 15.77 -15.52
CA GLU A 2 3.17 16.21 -16.07
C GLU A 2 3.99 17.10 -15.13
N HIS A 3 3.42 18.21 -14.64
CA HIS A 3 4.18 19.14 -13.77
C HIS A 3 4.43 18.64 -12.34
N LYS A 4 3.54 17.81 -11.81
CA LYS A 4 3.62 17.33 -10.41
C LYS A 4 4.29 15.98 -10.29
N CYS A 5 4.01 15.06 -11.19
CA CYS A 5 4.55 13.70 -11.18
C CYS A 5 5.77 13.55 -12.11
N GLY A 6 5.97 14.48 -13.05
CA GLY A 6 7.06 14.39 -14.03
C GLY A 6 6.78 13.42 -15.17
N LEU A 7 5.52 13.03 -15.39
CA LEU A 7 5.14 12.13 -16.48
C LEU A 7 5.21 12.83 -17.84
N SER A 8 5.51 12.08 -18.90
CA SER A 8 5.58 12.58 -20.28
C SER A 8 5.02 11.52 -21.23
N THR A 9 4.22 11.95 -22.21
CA THR A 9 3.72 11.06 -23.28
C THR A 9 4.78 10.77 -24.34
N GLU A 10 5.81 11.62 -24.45
CA GLU A 10 6.96 11.40 -25.32
C GLU A 10 7.95 10.40 -24.72
N ASN A 11 7.94 10.26 -23.40
CA ASN A 11 8.78 9.34 -22.64
C ASN A 11 7.91 8.59 -21.61
N PRO A 12 7.03 7.67 -22.08
CA PRO A 12 6.16 6.91 -21.20
C PRO A 12 6.98 6.01 -20.26
N ILE A 13 6.42 5.72 -19.10
CA ILE A 13 7.07 4.94 -18.04
C ILE A 13 6.57 3.51 -18.09
N ASP A 14 7.45 2.54 -17.93
CA ASP A 14 7.07 1.13 -17.85
C ASP A 14 6.01 0.91 -16.76
N GLY A 15 4.99 0.12 -17.05
CA GLY A 15 3.90 -0.01 -16.10
C GLY A 15 2.76 -0.88 -16.55
N ARG A 16 1.70 -0.89 -15.73
CA ARG A 16 0.52 -1.71 -15.98
C ARG A 16 -0.77 -1.02 -15.56
N MET A 17 -1.74 -1.07 -16.47
CA MET A 17 -3.14 -0.78 -16.20
C MET A 17 -3.77 -1.98 -15.51
N VAL A 18 -4.42 -1.75 -14.37
CA VAL A 18 -5.09 -2.80 -13.60
C VAL A 18 -6.54 -2.41 -13.31
N SER A 19 -7.42 -3.41 -13.15
CA SER A 19 -8.83 -3.13 -12.85
C SER A 19 -9.04 -2.80 -11.39
N ASN A 20 -8.29 -3.45 -10.49
CA ASN A 20 -8.44 -3.31 -9.04
C ASN A 20 -7.10 -2.99 -8.37
N HIS A 21 -7.09 -2.13 -7.35
CA HIS A 21 -5.88 -1.75 -6.61
C HIS A 21 -5.02 -2.94 -6.18
N LYS A 22 -5.65 -4.02 -5.68
CA LYS A 22 -4.94 -5.21 -5.21
C LYS A 22 -4.11 -5.92 -6.30
N GLU A 23 -4.40 -5.68 -7.57
CA GLU A 23 -3.63 -6.25 -8.68
C GLU A 23 -2.23 -5.64 -8.77
N ALA A 24 -2.03 -4.44 -8.22
CA ALA A 24 -0.70 -3.84 -8.06
C ALA A 24 0.24 -4.74 -7.26
N PHE A 25 -0.25 -5.39 -6.20
CA PHE A 25 0.54 -6.34 -5.42
C PHE A 25 1.08 -7.49 -6.28
N TYR A 26 0.26 -8.05 -7.17
CA TYR A 26 0.67 -9.15 -8.04
C TYR A 26 1.64 -8.68 -9.12
N PHE A 27 1.41 -7.51 -9.69
CA PHE A 27 2.34 -6.91 -10.65
C PHE A 27 3.70 -6.63 -10.01
N TRP A 28 3.75 -6.04 -8.82
CA TRP A 28 5.02 -5.82 -8.11
C TRP A 28 5.73 -7.14 -7.80
N ARG A 29 4.99 -8.20 -7.45
CA ARG A 29 5.56 -9.54 -7.28
C ARG A 29 6.22 -10.03 -8.56
N GLU A 30 5.56 -9.90 -9.71
CA GLU A 30 6.13 -10.29 -11.01
C GLU A 30 7.41 -9.50 -11.33
N LEU A 31 7.43 -8.19 -11.02
CA LEU A 31 8.62 -7.36 -11.21
C LEU A 31 9.79 -7.79 -10.30
N ILE A 32 9.51 -8.20 -9.06
CA ILE A 32 10.51 -8.74 -8.14
C ILE A 32 11.03 -10.09 -8.65
N GLU A 33 10.13 -11.02 -9.01
CA GLU A 33 10.47 -12.36 -9.49
C GLU A 33 11.30 -12.33 -10.79
N SER A 34 11.05 -11.35 -11.65
CA SER A 34 11.81 -11.12 -12.89
C SER A 34 13.10 -10.31 -12.69
N ASN A 35 13.38 -9.83 -11.48
CA ASN A 35 14.46 -8.89 -11.15
C ASN A 35 14.38 -7.54 -11.89
N ALA A 36 13.20 -7.15 -12.35
CA ALA A 36 12.95 -5.83 -12.93
C ALA A 36 12.93 -4.72 -11.85
N ILE A 37 12.53 -5.07 -10.63
CA ILE A 37 12.75 -4.26 -9.43
C ILE A 37 13.45 -5.07 -8.35
N THR A 38 14.17 -4.37 -7.49
CA THR A 38 14.66 -4.94 -6.24
C THR A 38 13.65 -4.67 -5.14
N GLU A 39 13.59 -5.55 -4.14
CA GLU A 39 12.90 -5.24 -2.87
C GLU A 39 13.49 -3.95 -2.26
N GLN A 40 12.76 -3.34 -1.33
CA GLN A 40 13.08 -2.04 -0.75
C GLN A 40 12.92 -0.87 -1.75
N PHE A 41 11.86 -0.88 -2.55
CA PHE A 41 11.51 0.24 -3.43
C PHE A 41 10.67 1.31 -2.69
N GLU A 42 10.67 2.53 -3.24
CA GLU A 42 9.82 3.63 -2.76
C GLU A 42 8.48 3.62 -3.49
N VAL A 43 7.38 3.89 -2.77
CA VAL A 43 6.04 4.03 -3.36
C VAL A 43 5.53 5.46 -3.17
N VAL A 44 5.08 6.07 -4.25
CA VAL A 44 4.21 7.24 -4.21
C VAL A 44 2.80 6.74 -4.48
N HIS A 45 1.96 6.72 -3.45
CA HIS A 45 0.58 6.28 -3.51
C HIS A 45 -0.32 7.50 -3.68
N VAL A 46 -1.00 7.62 -4.82
CA VAL A 46 -1.89 8.75 -5.13
C VAL A 46 -3.32 8.21 -5.17
N ASP A 47 -4.07 8.42 -4.10
CA ASP A 47 -5.42 7.88 -3.96
C ASP A 47 -6.24 8.71 -2.96
N ALA A 48 -7.56 8.56 -3.01
CA ALA A 48 -8.46 9.05 -1.98
C ALA A 48 -8.37 8.25 -0.67
N HIS A 49 -7.80 7.04 -0.67
CA HIS A 49 -7.65 6.17 0.50
C HIS A 49 -6.22 5.68 0.68
N SER A 50 -5.82 5.37 1.92
CA SER A 50 -4.46 4.90 2.21
C SER A 50 -4.16 3.49 1.70
N ASP A 51 -5.19 2.69 1.44
CA ASP A 51 -5.13 1.26 1.10
C ASP A 51 -4.29 0.40 2.06
N LEU A 52 -4.11 0.88 3.29
CA LEU A 52 -3.51 0.14 4.40
C LEU A 52 -4.56 -0.67 5.16
N SER A 53 -5.83 -0.30 5.09
CA SER A 53 -6.91 -0.98 5.81
C SER A 53 -8.31 -0.74 5.24
N TYR A 54 -9.14 -1.78 5.37
CA TYR A 54 -10.58 -1.70 5.09
C TYR A 54 -11.38 -1.87 6.37
N GLY A 55 -11.31 -0.88 7.26
CA GLY A 55 -12.04 -0.88 8.51
C GLY A 55 -11.84 -2.16 9.36
N TRP A 56 -12.56 -2.25 10.46
CA TRP A 56 -12.34 -3.32 11.42
C TRP A 56 -12.99 -4.68 11.01
N HIS A 57 -13.89 -4.67 10.02
CA HIS A 57 -14.78 -5.80 9.71
C HIS A 57 -14.14 -6.98 8.98
N ASN A 58 -13.04 -6.80 8.24
CA ASN A 58 -12.47 -7.87 7.40
C ASN A 58 -11.53 -8.83 8.15
N LEU A 59 -11.18 -8.56 9.42
CA LEU A 59 -10.26 -9.41 10.24
C LEU A 59 -8.92 -9.76 9.56
N TYR A 60 -8.58 -9.12 8.44
CA TYR A 60 -7.34 -9.35 7.69
C TYR A 60 -6.11 -9.07 8.56
N TRP A 61 -6.23 -8.12 9.48
CA TRP A 61 -5.19 -7.72 10.43
C TRP A 61 -4.84 -8.84 11.43
N ILE A 62 -5.77 -9.76 11.75
CA ILE A 62 -5.44 -10.95 12.55
C ILE A 62 -4.45 -11.82 11.79
N TYR A 63 -4.74 -12.09 10.52
CA TYR A 63 -3.85 -12.87 9.66
C TYR A 63 -2.53 -12.13 9.41
N LEU A 64 -2.59 -10.84 9.07
CA LEU A 64 -1.40 -10.03 8.80
C LEU A 64 -0.45 -10.02 10.00
N LEU A 65 -0.94 -9.57 11.17
CA LEU A 65 -0.12 -9.32 12.36
C LEU A 65 0.13 -10.57 13.21
N GLY A 66 -0.74 -11.57 13.15
CA GLY A 66 -0.69 -12.79 13.97
C GLY A 66 -0.18 -14.04 13.25
N GLU A 67 -0.12 -14.03 11.91
CA GLU A 67 0.33 -15.19 11.13
C GLU A 67 1.38 -14.81 10.07
N LEU A 68 1.10 -13.84 9.19
CA LEU A 68 1.96 -13.55 8.04
C LEU A 68 3.32 -12.99 8.48
N LEU A 69 3.34 -12.03 9.41
CA LEU A 69 4.58 -11.46 9.94
C LEU A 69 5.47 -12.48 10.68
N HIS A 70 4.90 -13.59 11.16
CA HIS A 70 5.65 -14.63 11.86
C HIS A 70 6.38 -15.58 10.91
N LYS A 71 6.10 -15.51 9.61
CA LYS A 71 6.79 -16.31 8.59
C LYS A 71 8.14 -15.69 8.22
N PRO A 72 9.12 -16.52 7.82
CA PRO A 72 10.32 -16.04 7.14
C PRO A 72 9.94 -15.14 5.96
N ILE A 73 10.72 -14.08 5.73
CA ILE A 73 10.39 -13.01 4.76
C ILE A 73 10.19 -13.60 3.37
N GLU A 74 11.06 -14.54 3.01
CA GLU A 74 11.14 -15.23 1.73
C GLU A 74 9.89 -16.08 1.45
N GLU A 75 9.13 -16.46 2.49
CA GLU A 75 7.89 -17.23 2.36
C GLU A 75 6.64 -16.36 2.27
N ARG A 76 6.71 -15.09 2.73
CA ARG A 76 5.52 -14.25 2.93
C ARG A 76 4.76 -14.02 1.62
N MET A 77 5.45 -13.65 0.55
CA MET A 77 4.83 -13.34 -0.75
C MET A 77 4.15 -14.51 -1.44
N TYR A 78 4.50 -15.74 -1.05
CA TYR A 78 3.95 -16.98 -1.60
C TYR A 78 2.84 -17.57 -0.73
N ASP A 79 2.47 -16.92 0.38
CA ASP A 79 1.46 -17.45 1.28
C ASP A 79 0.09 -17.52 0.60
N LYS A 80 -0.45 -18.74 0.52
CA LYS A 80 -1.70 -19.06 -0.18
C LYS A 80 -2.94 -18.39 0.43
N LYS A 81 -2.83 -17.81 1.64
CA LYS A 81 -3.94 -17.07 2.27
C LYS A 81 -3.98 -15.60 1.81
N ILE A 82 -2.90 -15.03 1.26
CA ILE A 82 -2.88 -13.63 0.77
C ILE A 82 -4.06 -13.35 -0.16
N PRO A 83 -4.33 -14.13 -1.24
CA PRO A 83 -5.43 -13.83 -2.15
C PRO A 83 -6.83 -13.81 -1.49
N LYS A 84 -6.98 -14.47 -0.33
CA LYS A 84 -8.24 -14.54 0.44
C LYS A 84 -8.36 -13.43 1.49
N LYS A 85 -7.24 -12.86 1.92
CA LYS A 85 -7.16 -11.89 3.03
C LYS A 85 -6.89 -10.47 2.54
N MET A 86 -6.24 -10.36 1.38
CA MET A 86 -5.94 -9.11 0.70
C MET A 86 -7.09 -8.67 -0.21
N ASN A 87 -7.35 -7.37 -0.22
CA ASN A 87 -8.31 -6.71 -1.09
C ASN A 87 -7.81 -5.30 -1.45
N CYS A 88 -8.62 -4.54 -2.20
CA CYS A 88 -8.22 -3.21 -2.70
C CYS A 88 -7.86 -2.22 -1.60
N ALA A 89 -8.44 -2.34 -0.41
CA ALA A 89 -8.25 -1.39 0.66
C ALA A 89 -7.17 -1.82 1.68
N ASN A 90 -6.45 -2.92 1.47
CA ASN A 90 -5.37 -3.32 2.38
C ASN A 90 -4.12 -3.89 1.69
N TYR A 91 -4.07 -3.93 0.36
CA TYR A 91 -2.95 -4.55 -0.38
C TYR A 91 -1.61 -3.90 -0.07
N LEU A 92 -1.59 -2.59 0.22
CA LEU A 92 -0.37 -1.86 0.54
C LEU A 92 0.23 -2.35 1.87
N ALA A 93 -0.62 -2.70 2.86
CA ALA A 93 -0.16 -3.30 4.11
C ALA A 93 0.47 -4.69 3.90
N PHE A 94 -0.04 -5.47 2.93
CA PHE A 94 0.57 -6.76 2.56
C PHE A 94 1.94 -6.57 1.89
N ALA A 95 2.09 -5.56 1.01
CA ALA A 95 3.38 -5.24 0.40
C ALA A 95 4.42 -4.80 1.44
N VAL A 96 4.01 -4.00 2.43
CA VAL A 96 4.87 -3.63 3.58
C VAL A 96 5.23 -4.86 4.41
N ALA A 97 4.27 -5.76 4.69
CA ALA A 97 4.54 -7.00 5.43
C ALA A 97 5.50 -7.94 4.69
N CYS A 98 5.57 -7.90 3.36
CA CYS A 98 6.56 -8.63 2.57
C CYS A 98 7.94 -7.93 2.51
N ARG A 99 8.12 -6.78 3.17
CA ARG A 99 9.33 -5.94 3.13
C ARG A 99 9.73 -5.47 1.75
N TRP A 100 8.77 -5.32 0.85
CA TRP A 100 9.04 -4.82 -0.50
C TRP A 100 9.24 -3.31 -0.53
N ILE A 101 8.58 -2.59 0.37
CA ILE A 101 8.54 -1.13 0.37
C ILE A 101 9.41 -0.60 1.50
N ASN A 102 10.31 0.33 1.21
CA ASN A 102 11.13 0.99 2.23
C ASN A 102 10.66 2.42 2.58
N LYS A 103 9.73 2.99 1.82
CA LYS A 103 9.12 4.30 2.06
C LYS A 103 7.82 4.43 1.29
N ILE A 104 6.83 5.06 1.92
CA ILE A 104 5.56 5.44 1.29
C ILE A 104 5.39 6.95 1.36
N THR A 105 5.11 7.58 0.23
CA THR A 105 4.57 8.94 0.15
C THR A 105 3.11 8.83 -0.26
N PHE A 106 2.20 9.06 0.67
CA PHE A 106 0.76 9.07 0.43
C PHE A 106 0.31 10.49 0.05
N VAL A 107 -0.09 10.65 -1.21
CA VAL A 107 -0.59 11.91 -1.77
C VAL A 107 -2.10 11.95 -1.63
N THR A 108 -2.60 12.80 -0.72
CA THR A 108 -4.00 12.78 -0.32
C THR A 108 -4.87 13.68 -1.19
N HIS A 109 -6.09 13.21 -1.45
CA HIS A 109 -7.16 14.03 -2.00
C HIS A 109 -7.53 15.18 -1.03
N ALA A 110 -7.98 16.33 -1.56
CA ALA A 110 -8.34 17.52 -0.77
C ALA A 110 -9.44 17.25 0.29
N GLN A 111 -10.27 16.25 0.06
CA GLN A 111 -11.36 15.84 0.96
C GLN A 111 -11.04 14.56 1.75
N TRP A 112 -9.78 14.13 1.77
CA TRP A 112 -9.37 12.95 2.50
C TRP A 112 -9.78 13.04 3.97
N LYS A 113 -10.32 11.93 4.47
CA LYS A 113 -10.61 11.72 5.88
C LYS A 113 -9.69 10.62 6.36
N ASP A 114 -9.12 10.81 7.55
CA ASP A 114 -8.18 9.86 8.13
C ASP A 114 -8.80 8.44 8.17
N ASP A 115 -8.24 7.58 7.33
CA ASP A 115 -8.54 6.16 7.22
C ASP A 115 -7.33 5.29 7.64
N LEU A 116 -6.34 5.89 8.31
CA LEU A 116 -5.13 5.21 8.73
C LEU A 116 -5.41 4.24 9.87
N THR A 117 -4.78 3.07 9.79
CA THR A 117 -4.81 2.09 10.87
C THR A 117 -3.71 2.40 11.88
N ILE A 118 -4.10 3.09 12.94
CA ILE A 118 -3.18 3.65 13.96
C ILE A 118 -2.17 2.64 14.51
N TYR A 119 -2.56 1.38 14.73
CA TYR A 119 -1.67 0.34 15.26
C TYR A 119 -0.69 -0.25 14.24
N PHE A 120 -0.66 0.26 13.00
CA PHE A 120 0.41 -0.02 12.04
C PHE A 120 1.57 0.98 12.13
N PHE A 121 1.39 2.05 12.90
CA PHE A 121 2.38 3.11 13.05
C PHE A 121 3.16 2.94 14.34
N ARG A 122 4.41 3.41 14.34
CA ARG A 122 5.26 3.47 15.53
C ARG A 122 4.51 4.13 16.68
N ASP A 123 4.61 3.55 17.87
CA ASP A 123 3.92 3.98 19.09
C ASP A 123 2.39 4.11 18.93
N SER A 124 1.83 3.44 17.93
CA SER A 124 0.45 3.62 17.48
C SER A 124 0.08 5.08 17.17
N ASN A 125 1.02 5.82 16.60
CA ASN A 125 0.92 7.24 16.34
C ASN A 125 1.38 7.57 14.91
N PRO A 126 0.44 7.83 13.97
CA PRO A 126 0.79 8.23 12.61
C PRO A 126 1.66 9.49 12.51
N SER A 127 1.58 10.40 13.48
CA SER A 127 2.40 11.63 13.50
C SER A 127 3.89 11.38 13.71
N THR A 128 4.29 10.15 14.06
CA THR A 128 5.72 9.76 14.08
C THR A 128 6.32 9.73 12.67
N GLY A 129 5.49 9.60 11.62
CA GLY A 129 5.94 9.47 10.25
C GLY A 129 6.56 8.12 9.92
N TYR A 130 6.33 7.09 10.74
CA TYR A 130 6.85 5.74 10.52
C TYR A 130 5.75 4.69 10.60
N LEU A 131 5.61 3.91 9.53
CA LEU A 131 4.92 2.62 9.57
C LEU A 131 5.87 1.58 10.16
N GLU A 132 5.40 0.84 11.15
CA GLU A 132 6.19 -0.12 11.91
C GLU A 132 5.23 -1.24 12.34
N LEU A 133 5.06 -2.26 11.50
CA LEU A 133 4.04 -3.28 11.71
C LEU A 133 4.37 -4.16 12.94
N PRO A 134 3.49 -4.24 13.94
CA PRO A 134 3.70 -5.10 15.11
C PRO A 134 3.26 -6.54 14.86
N GLY A 135 4.11 -7.50 15.21
CA GLY A 135 3.76 -8.92 15.27
C GLY A 135 3.20 -9.29 16.64
N TYR A 136 2.01 -9.87 16.69
CA TYR A 136 1.38 -10.30 17.95
C TYR A 136 1.17 -11.80 18.01
N LYS A 137 0.98 -12.34 19.23
CA LYS A 137 0.44 -13.68 19.38
C LYS A 137 -1.01 -13.68 18.91
N ILE A 138 -1.40 -14.68 18.12
CA ILE A 138 -2.74 -14.74 17.53
C ILE A 138 -3.85 -14.71 18.60
N ASP A 139 -3.68 -15.45 19.70
CA ASP A 139 -4.62 -15.50 20.83
C ASP A 139 -4.91 -14.12 21.45
N ASP A 140 -3.93 -13.21 21.43
CA ASP A 140 -4.07 -11.88 22.03
C ASP A 140 -4.91 -10.95 21.14
N ILE A 141 -4.94 -11.22 19.83
CA ILE A 141 -5.54 -10.34 18.83
C ILE A 141 -6.78 -10.94 18.16
N GLU A 142 -7.05 -12.23 18.32
CA GLU A 142 -8.29 -12.87 17.83
C GLU A 142 -9.54 -12.30 18.50
N ASN A 143 -9.39 -11.67 19.66
CA ASN A 143 -10.47 -10.97 20.31
C ASN A 143 -10.93 -9.77 19.46
N ARG A 144 -12.22 -9.76 19.14
CA ARG A 144 -12.88 -8.65 18.43
C ARG A 144 -12.76 -7.28 19.13
N LYS A 145 -12.26 -7.24 20.37
CA LYS A 145 -11.97 -6.00 21.10
C LYS A 145 -10.55 -5.46 20.87
N PHE A 146 -9.73 -6.05 19.99
CA PHE A 146 -8.34 -5.62 19.73
C PHE A 146 -8.20 -4.10 19.54
N HIS A 147 -9.07 -3.47 18.75
CA HIS A 147 -9.09 -2.02 18.53
C HIS A 147 -9.24 -1.17 19.82
N ARG A 148 -9.67 -1.76 20.93
CA ARG A 148 -9.79 -1.11 22.25
C ARG A 148 -8.63 -1.42 23.18
N ILE A 149 -7.91 -2.52 22.95
CA ILE A 149 -6.92 -3.07 23.88
C ILE A 149 -5.51 -3.16 23.28
N TYR A 150 -5.30 -2.78 22.02
CA TYR A 150 -3.99 -2.89 21.37
C TYR A 150 -2.87 -2.18 22.15
N LYS A 151 -3.17 -1.08 22.85
CA LYS A 151 -2.20 -0.37 23.73
C LYS A 151 -1.80 -1.15 24.99
N THR A 152 -2.58 -2.16 25.38
CA THR A 152 -2.31 -2.98 26.57
C THR A 152 -1.66 -4.30 26.22
N ILE A 153 -1.50 -4.61 24.93
CA ILE A 153 -0.87 -5.83 24.44
C ILE A 153 0.51 -5.45 23.93
N ASN A 154 1.54 -6.09 24.46
CA ASN A 154 2.89 -5.91 23.94
C ASN A 154 3.07 -6.75 22.67
N PRO A 155 3.57 -6.18 21.56
CA PRO A 155 3.95 -6.98 20.41
C PRO A 155 5.11 -7.92 20.77
N LEU A 156 5.16 -9.08 20.13
CA LEU A 156 6.26 -10.03 20.26
C LEU A 156 7.52 -9.51 19.55
N PHE A 157 7.32 -8.78 18.45
CA PHE A 157 8.35 -8.09 17.69
C PHE A 157 7.72 -6.97 16.85
N THR A 158 8.55 -6.10 16.29
CA THR A 158 8.16 -5.10 15.31
C THR A 158 8.95 -5.29 14.03
N GLU A 159 8.30 -5.09 12.89
CA GLU A 159 9.00 -4.96 11.61
C GLU A 159 9.88 -3.70 11.61
N PRO A 160 10.93 -3.64 10.76
CA PRO A 160 11.70 -2.41 10.60
C PRO A 160 10.80 -1.22 10.23
N PRO A 161 11.04 -0.04 10.81
CA PRO A 161 10.26 1.15 10.50
C PRO A 161 10.53 1.62 9.07
N ILE A 162 9.47 1.99 8.35
CA ILE A 162 9.58 2.66 7.05
C ILE A 162 8.99 4.07 7.13
N PRO A 163 9.63 5.09 6.52
CA PRO A 163 9.04 6.42 6.46
C PRO A 163 7.69 6.40 5.74
N PHE A 164 6.70 7.02 6.36
CA PHE A 164 5.37 7.24 5.81
C PHE A 164 5.07 8.73 5.84
N ILE A 165 4.94 9.33 4.66
CA ILE A 165 4.77 10.77 4.51
C ILE A 165 3.39 11.02 3.89
N THR A 166 2.54 11.74 4.59
CA THR A 166 1.26 12.21 4.06
C THR A 166 1.44 13.62 3.50
N ILE A 167 1.12 13.83 2.23
CA ILE A 167 1.26 15.12 1.55
C ILE A 167 -0.04 15.45 0.81
N PRO A 168 -0.68 16.61 1.04
CA PRO A 168 -1.81 17.06 0.23
C PRO A 168 -1.44 17.15 -1.25
N HIS A 169 -2.33 16.73 -2.15
CA HIS A 169 -2.04 16.71 -3.59
C HIS A 169 -1.61 18.08 -4.15
N GLU A 170 -2.04 19.19 -3.55
CA GLU A 170 -1.66 20.55 -3.89
C GLU A 170 -0.16 20.80 -3.70
N GLN A 171 0.42 20.20 -2.66
CA GLN A 171 1.80 20.39 -2.23
C GLN A 171 2.74 19.35 -2.83
N TYR A 172 2.20 18.24 -3.35
CA TYR A 172 3.03 17.19 -3.93
C TYR A 172 3.69 17.65 -5.23
N LYS A 173 5.02 17.52 -5.26
CA LYS A 173 5.84 17.63 -6.45
C LYS A 173 6.95 16.58 -6.40
N ASN A 174 6.99 15.75 -7.43
CA ASN A 174 8.01 14.75 -7.61
C ASN A 174 9.30 15.41 -8.11
N ASN A 175 10.42 14.98 -7.53
CA ASN A 175 11.74 15.52 -7.86
C ASN A 175 12.66 14.48 -8.51
N LYS A 176 12.17 13.25 -8.74
CA LYS A 176 12.92 12.14 -9.35
C LYS A 176 12.04 11.42 -10.37
N PRO A 177 12.57 10.88 -11.48
CA PRO A 177 11.76 10.07 -12.39
C PRO A 177 11.22 8.81 -11.68
N PHE A 178 10.03 8.38 -12.06
CA PHE A 178 9.51 7.06 -11.65
C PHE A 178 10.10 5.97 -12.54
N SER A 179 10.41 4.82 -11.94
CA SER A 179 10.83 3.64 -12.69
C SER A 179 9.65 2.86 -13.24
N PHE A 180 8.56 2.78 -12.48
CA PHE A 180 7.35 2.06 -12.84
C PHE A 180 6.09 2.82 -12.44
N ILE A 181 4.99 2.57 -13.14
CA ILE A 181 3.65 3.05 -12.81
C ILE A 181 2.64 1.91 -12.79
N THR A 182 1.83 1.85 -11.74
CA THR A 182 0.63 1.01 -11.71
C THR A 182 -0.57 1.93 -11.63
N PHE A 183 -1.51 1.80 -12.56
CA PHE A 183 -2.73 2.60 -12.55
C PHE A 183 -3.96 1.70 -12.43
N SER A 184 -4.77 1.94 -11.40
CA SER A 184 -6.03 1.22 -11.19
C SER A 184 -7.22 2.04 -11.68
N THR A 185 -8.09 1.43 -12.49
CA THR A 185 -9.35 2.07 -12.92
C THR A 185 -10.45 1.98 -11.85
N SER A 186 -10.45 0.91 -11.04
CA SER A 186 -11.40 0.67 -9.95
C SER A 186 -12.86 1.01 -10.27
N PRO A 187 -13.49 0.37 -11.28
CA PRO A 187 -14.82 0.72 -11.76
C PRO A 187 -15.92 0.85 -10.69
N PRO A 188 -15.95 0.05 -9.61
CA PRO A 188 -16.96 0.22 -8.54
C PRO A 188 -16.81 1.50 -7.72
N PHE A 189 -15.65 2.16 -7.76
CA PHE A 189 -15.29 3.30 -6.91
C PHE A 189 -15.02 4.58 -7.70
N THR A 190 -14.84 4.47 -9.02
CA THR A 190 -14.56 5.57 -9.93
C THR A 190 -15.83 5.95 -10.69
N PRO A 191 -16.23 7.24 -10.72
CA PRO A 191 -17.41 7.65 -11.48
C PRO A 191 -17.15 7.55 -13.00
N PRO A 192 -18.15 7.19 -13.83
CA PRO A 192 -17.98 7.10 -15.29
C PRO A 192 -17.47 8.40 -15.94
N THR A 193 -17.66 9.55 -15.29
CA THR A 193 -17.13 10.84 -15.74
C THR A 193 -15.59 10.89 -15.77
N ALA A 194 -14.91 9.95 -15.10
CA ALA A 194 -13.46 9.83 -15.13
C ALA A 194 -12.95 8.88 -16.23
N ASP A 195 -13.82 8.14 -16.93
CA ASP A 195 -13.42 7.22 -18.00
C ASP A 195 -12.55 7.87 -19.09
N PRO A 196 -12.82 9.12 -19.54
CA PRO A 196 -11.93 9.79 -20.51
C PRO A 196 -10.52 10.05 -19.99
N LEU A 197 -10.30 10.07 -18.66
CA LEU A 197 -8.97 10.22 -18.08
C LEU A 197 -8.15 8.94 -18.19
N VAL A 198 -8.79 7.79 -18.33
CA VAL A 198 -8.10 6.49 -18.46
C VAL A 198 -7.23 6.48 -19.72
N GLU A 199 -7.78 6.92 -20.86
CA GLU A 199 -7.04 7.03 -22.13
C GLU A 199 -5.86 8.01 -22.02
N ILE A 200 -6.07 9.13 -21.32
CA ILE A 200 -5.00 10.11 -21.07
C ILE A 200 -3.90 9.48 -20.21
N ILE A 201 -4.26 8.76 -19.15
CA ILE A 201 -3.30 8.13 -18.24
C ILE A 201 -2.53 7.03 -18.94
N GLU A 202 -3.20 6.22 -19.75
CA GLU A 202 -2.61 5.16 -20.56
C GLU A 202 -1.50 5.70 -21.48
N SER A 203 -1.65 6.92 -22.02
CA SER A 203 -0.62 7.54 -22.86
C SER A 203 0.71 7.84 -22.15
N TYR A 204 0.75 7.81 -20.81
CA TYR A 204 1.97 7.95 -20.03
C TYR A 204 2.62 6.60 -19.67
N ILE A 205 2.02 5.47 -20.06
CA ILE A 205 2.44 4.13 -19.65
C ILE A 205 2.95 3.35 -20.86
N ASN A 206 4.12 2.74 -20.71
CA ASN A 206 4.62 1.71 -21.61
C ASN A 206 4.24 0.33 -21.02
N PRO A 207 3.26 -0.39 -21.59
CA PRO A 207 2.72 -1.59 -20.94
C PRO A 207 3.70 -2.76 -20.91
N ILE A 208 3.87 -3.39 -19.73
CA ILE A 208 4.68 -4.60 -19.52
C ILE A 208 4.00 -5.65 -18.62
#